data_AF-A0A969ARL5-F1
#
_entry.id   AF-A0A969ARL5-F1
#
_cell.length_a   1.000
_cell.length_b   1.000
_cell.length_c   1.000
_cell.angle_alpha   90.00
_cell.angle_beta   90.00
_cell.angle_gamma   90.00
#
_symmetry.space_group_name_H-M   'P 1'
#
loop_
_entity.id
_entity.type
_entity.pdbx_description
1 polymer ?
#
loop_
_entity_poly.entity_id
_entity_poly.type
_entity_poly.pdbx_seq_one_letter_code
_entity_poly.pdbx_strand_id
1 'polypeptide(L)' 'MITLLIALAVVGWAAVAILGTQAYYMGEQTKPIHERNWNSEGFEQAAQLVTGRATDYSNRVPSYSGDAYNSTALEN' A
#
# COMPACT_ATOMS: atom_id res chain seq x y z
N MET A 1 31.87 1.54 23.53
CA MET A 1 31.86 0.55 22.43
C MET A 1 30.50 -0.11 22.26
N ILE A 2 29.95 -0.80 23.25
CA ILE A 2 28.61 -1.44 23.18
C ILE A 2 27.47 -0.46 22.86
N THR A 3 27.47 0.75 23.44
CA THR A 3 26.46 1.78 23.16
C THR A 3 26.37 2.14 21.67
N LEU A 4 27.51 2.22 20.99
CA LEU A 4 27.55 2.55 19.55
C LEU A 4 27.00 1.40 18.71
N LEU A 5 27.28 0.15 19.10
CA LEU A 5 26.74 -1.03 18.40
C LEU A 5 25.22 -1.12 18.53
N ILE A 6 24.70 -0.87 19.74
CA ILE A 6 23.24 -0.84 19.97
C ILE A 6 22.61 0.30 19.17
N ALA A 7 23.19 1.49 19.20
CA ALA A 7 22.69 2.63 18.42
C ALA A 7 22.67 2.32 16.92
N LEU A 8 23.74 1.71 16.39
CA LEU A 8 23.81 1.30 14.99
C LEU A 8 22.73 0.27 14.64
N ALA A 9 22.51 -0.73 15.50
CA ALA A 9 21.48 -1.73 15.29
C ALA A 9 20.06 -1.13 15.28
N VAL A 10 19.77 -0.23 16.22
CA VAL A 10 18.45 0.44 16.31
C VAL A 10 18.22 1.36 15.11
N VAL A 11 19.21 2.17 14.74
CA VAL A 11 19.11 3.09 13.60
C VAL A 11 19.00 2.31 12.29
N GLY A 12 19.80 1.25 12.11
CA GLY A 12 19.73 0.39 10.93
C GLY A 12 18.37 -0.30 10.79
N TRP A 13 17.85 -0.83 11.89
CA TRP A 13 16.51 -1.43 11.92
C TRP A 13 15.42 -0.41 11.57
N ALA A 14 15.47 0.78 12.19
CA ALA A 14 14.50 1.84 11.92
C ALA A 14 14.55 2.30 10.45
N ALA A 15 15.75 2.43 9.89
CA ALA A 15 15.94 2.79 8.48
C ALA A 15 15.30 1.75 7.55
N VAL A 16 15.53 0.46 7.79
CA VAL A 16 14.93 -0.62 6.97
C VAL A 16 13.41 -0.65 7.13
N ALA A 17 12.88 -0.47 8.34
CA ALA A 17 11.45 -0.42 8.57
C ALA A 17 10.78 0.73 7.78
N ILE A 18 11.34 1.94 7.89
CA ILE A 18 10.84 3.12 7.16
C ILE A 18 10.88 2.87 5.65
N LEU A 19 12.03 2.44 5.11
CA LEU A 19 12.19 2.19 3.67
C LEU A 19 11.26 1.09 3.16
N GLY A 20 11.08 0.01 3.92
CA GLY A 20 10.16 -1.07 3.58
C GLY A 20 8.70 -0.60 3.56
N THR A 21 8.30 0.22 4.53
CA THR A 21 6.96 0.82 4.56
C THR A 21 6.74 1.77 3.37
N GLN A 22 7.71 2.63 3.02
CA GLN A 22 7.63 3.45 1.81
C GLN A 22 7.43 2.57 0.56
N ALA A 23 8.30 1.56 0.39
CA ALA A 23 8.29 0.70 -0.78
C ALA A 23 6.97 -0.08 -0.93
N TYR A 24 6.40 -0.55 0.17
CA TYR A 24 5.11 -1.25 0.18
C TYR A 24 3.99 -0.37 -0.39
N TYR A 25 3.79 0.84 0.17
CA TYR A 25 2.71 1.72 -0.26
C TYR A 25 2.91 2.23 -1.69
N MET A 26 4.14 2.57 -2.08
CA MET A 26 4.43 2.97 -3.47
C MET A 26 4.17 1.82 -4.46
N GLY A 27 4.53 0.59 -4.10
CA GLY A 27 4.22 -0.59 -4.92
C GLY A 27 2.72 -0.82 -5.07
N GLU A 28 1.97 -0.71 -3.98
CA GLU A 28 0.52 -0.88 -3.94
C GLU A 28 -0.24 0.20 -4.75
N GLN A 29 0.35 1.38 -4.93
CA GLN A 29 -0.16 2.43 -5.80
C GLN A 29 0.03 2.15 -7.30
N THR A 30 0.96 1.25 -7.68
CA THR A 30 1.27 0.95 -9.09
C THR A 30 0.74 -0.40 -9.56
N LYS A 31 0.42 -1.31 -8.62
CA LYS A 31 -0.02 -2.65 -8.99
C LYS A 31 -1.45 -2.63 -9.55
N PRO A 32 -1.79 -3.60 -10.42
CA PRO A 32 -3.18 -3.88 -10.76
C PRO A 32 -3.97 -4.24 -9.49
N ILE A 33 -5.08 -3.54 -9.26
CA ILE A 33 -5.90 -3.72 -8.06
C ILE A 33 -7.30 -4.20 -8.41
N HIS A 34 -7.91 -4.92 -7.46
CA HIS A 34 -9.30 -5.37 -7.57
C HIS A 34 -10.25 -4.20 -7.32
N GLU A 35 -11.41 -4.20 -8.00
CA GLU A 35 -12.43 -3.14 -7.88
C GLU A 35 -12.84 -2.85 -6.42
N ARG A 36 -12.96 -3.88 -5.57
CA ARG A 36 -13.27 -3.72 -4.13
C ARG A 36 -12.23 -2.92 -3.33
N ASN A 37 -10.98 -2.91 -3.76
CA ASN A 37 -9.90 -2.16 -3.10
C ASN A 37 -9.60 -0.85 -3.86
N TRP A 38 -10.31 -0.57 -4.95
CA TRP A 38 -10.07 0.58 -5.81
C TRP A 38 -10.36 1.91 -5.13
N ASN A 39 -11.38 1.94 -4.27
CA ASN A 39 -11.83 3.16 -3.63
C ASN A 39 -11.72 3.08 -2.10
N SER A 40 -10.55 2.70 -1.58
CA SER A 40 -10.29 2.64 -0.14
C SER A 40 -9.71 3.95 0.38
N GLU A 41 -10.56 4.89 0.82
CA GLU A 41 -10.14 6.20 1.35
C GLU A 41 -9.11 6.09 2.48
N GLY A 42 -9.28 5.13 3.39
CA GLY A 42 -8.32 4.90 4.48
C GLY A 42 -6.95 4.43 4.00
N PHE A 43 -6.91 3.59 2.96
CA PHE A 43 -5.66 3.20 2.33
C PHE A 43 -4.97 4.41 1.69
N GLU A 44 -5.72 5.26 0.98
CA GLU A 44 -5.20 6.43 0.30
C GLU A 44 -4.63 7.46 1.26
N GLN A 45 -5.33 7.71 2.37
CA GLN A 45 -4.83 8.60 3.42
C GLN A 45 -3.52 8.08 4.03
N ALA A 46 -3.46 6.77 4.35
CA ALA A 46 -2.24 6.17 4.87
C ALA A 46 -1.10 6.21 3.84
N ALA A 47 -1.39 5.89 2.58
CA ALA A 47 -0.41 5.91 1.49
C ALA A 47 0.16 7.32 1.28
N GLN A 48 -0.68 8.36 1.32
CA GLN A 48 -0.23 9.74 1.21
C GLN A 48 0.59 10.19 2.43
N LEU A 49 0.17 9.81 3.64
CA LEU A 49 0.91 10.12 4.88
C LEU A 49 2.30 9.49 4.91
N VAL A 50 2.40 8.25 4.43
CA VAL A 50 3.64 7.48 4.39
C VAL A 50 4.53 7.97 3.25
N THR A 51 4.03 7.93 2.02
CA THR A 51 4.84 8.18 0.81
C THR A 51 5.03 9.67 0.49
N GLY A 52 4.22 10.55 1.08
CA GLY A 52 4.16 11.97 0.73
C GLY A 52 3.56 12.24 -0.66
N ARG A 53 2.96 11.23 -1.31
CA ARG A 53 2.43 11.31 -2.67
C ARG A 53 0.98 10.84 -2.69
N ALA A 54 0.13 11.65 -3.32
CA ALA A 54 -1.22 11.21 -3.65
C ALA A 54 -1.13 10.08 -4.70
N THR A 55 -2.06 9.14 -4.63
CA THR A 55 -2.14 8.06 -5.61
C THR A 55 -2.55 8.61 -6.96
N ASP A 56 -1.79 8.25 -7.98
CA ASP A 56 -2.10 8.58 -9.36
C ASP A 56 -2.99 7.50 -9.98
N TYR A 57 -4.29 7.76 -10.02
CA TYR A 57 -5.28 6.86 -10.59
C TYR A 57 -5.19 6.70 -12.11
N SER A 58 -4.40 7.54 -12.81
CA SER A 58 -4.15 7.36 -14.25
C SER A 58 -3.21 6.19 -14.54
N ASN A 59 -2.36 5.84 -13.57
CA ASN A 59 -1.39 4.75 -13.66
C ASN A 59 -1.85 3.46 -12.98
N ARG A 60 -2.96 3.51 -12.23
CA ARG A 60 -3.61 2.32 -11.69
C ARG A 60 -4.50 1.75 -12.80
N VAL A 61 -4.34 0.46 -13.12
CA VAL A 61 -5.20 -0.24 -14.08
C VAL A 61 -5.93 -1.35 -13.32
N PRO A 62 -7.27 -1.46 -13.39
CA PRO A 62 -7.99 -2.57 -12.76
C PRO A 62 -7.47 -3.90 -13.32
N SER A 63 -7.04 -4.80 -12.44
CA SER A 63 -6.55 -6.13 -12.88
C SER A 63 -7.65 -7.02 -13.44
N TYR A 64 -8.88 -6.79 -12.98
CA TYR A 64 -10.06 -7.58 -13.25
C TYR A 64 -11.31 -6.73 -12.95
N SER A 65 -12.21 -6.62 -13.92
CA SER A 65 -13.54 -6.03 -13.73
C SER A 65 -14.53 -7.16 -13.44
N GLY A 66 -15.06 -7.23 -12.22
CA GLY A 66 -15.89 -8.35 -11.79
C GLY A 66 -15.74 -8.63 -10.31
N ASP A 67 -16.79 -8.33 -9.54
CA ASP A 67 -16.90 -8.77 -8.17
C ASP A 67 -17.48 -10.18 -8.12
N ALA A 68 -16.65 -11.18 -7.79
CA ALA A 68 -17.08 -12.57 -7.64
C ALA A 68 -18.17 -12.77 -6.56
N TYR A 69 -18.38 -11.78 -5.68
CA TYR A 69 -19.46 -11.78 -4.68
C TYR A 69 -20.66 -10.94 -5.09
N ASN A 70 -20.60 -10.22 -6.21
CA ASN A 70 -21.77 -9.59 -6.81
C ASN A 70 -22.57 -10.68 -7.54
N SER A 71 -23.18 -11.57 -6.75
CA SER A 71 -24.05 -12.63 -7.24
C SER A 71 -25.36 -12.01 -7.72
N THR A 72 -25.44 -11.65 -9.01
CA THR A 72 -26.73 -11.46 -9.68
C THR A 72 -27.50 -12.79 -9.83
N ALA A 73 -26.87 -13.92 -9.51
CA ALA A 73 -27.47 -15.25 -9.49
C ALA A 73 -28.41 -15.54 -8.29
N LEU A 74 -28.70 -14.53 -7.45
CA LEU A 74 -29.70 -14.63 -6.37
C LEU A 74 -30.94 -13.74 -6.61
N GLU A 75 -31.13 -13.20 -7.82
CA GLU A 75 -32.44 -12.68 -8.22
C GLU A 75 -33.21 -13.74 -9.04
N ASN A 76 -34.21 -14.30 -8.35
CA ASN A 76 -35.24 -15.30 -8.73
C ASN A 76 -34.85 -16.78 -8.69
#